data_AF-A0A1H9SCS9-F1
#
_entry.id   AF-A0A1H9SCS9-F1
#
_cell.length_a   1.000
_cell.length_b   1.000
_cell.length_c   1.000
_cell.angle_alpha   90.00
_cell.angle_beta   90.00
_cell.angle_gamma   90.00
#
_symmetry.space_group_name_H-M   'P 1'
#
loop_
_entity.id
_entity.type
_entity.pdbx_description
1 polymer ?
#
loop_
_entity_poly.entity_id
_entity_poly.type
_entity_poly.pdbx_seq_one_letter_code
_entity_poly.pdbx_strand_id
1 'polypeptide(L)'
;MIPWRTLAGAGLWTSPMGRGGMIHSLELCPEGAIDRDDPLLWRLVRDEEPLRPGLPRLRYRVPLTSGSRHEVVAAVRRFAPRLWFGESERAPGHIGRPDTEGHRRRTGGRIR
;
A
#
# COMPACT_ATOMS: atom_id res chain seq x y z
N MET A 1 -3.64 12.89 -3.89
CA MET A 1 -2.35 12.49 -4.53
C MET A 1 -1.32 12.30 -3.43
N ILE A 2 -0.57 11.19 -3.42
CA ILE A 2 0.44 10.89 -2.38
C ILE A 2 1.82 11.37 -2.88
N PRO A 3 2.46 12.38 -2.26
CA PRO A 3 3.77 12.86 -2.71
C PRO A 3 4.90 11.89 -2.38
N TRP A 4 5.88 11.71 -3.28
CA TRP A 4 7.05 10.84 -3.01
C TRP A 4 7.82 11.25 -1.76
N ARG A 5 7.98 12.55 -1.52
CA ARG A 5 8.72 13.11 -0.37
C ARG A 5 8.10 12.80 0.99
N THR A 6 6.86 12.29 1.04
CA THR A 6 6.19 11.96 2.31
C THR A 6 6.29 10.46 2.63
N LEU A 7 7.06 9.70 1.85
CA LEU A 7 7.16 8.25 1.95
C LEU A 7 8.52 7.82 2.48
N ALA A 8 8.50 6.87 3.42
CA ALA A 8 9.66 6.18 3.97
C ALA A 8 10.11 5.02 3.07
N GLY A 9 9.23 4.57 2.16
CA GLY A 9 9.53 3.49 1.24
C GLY A 9 8.41 3.19 0.25
N ALA A 10 8.79 2.54 -0.86
CA ALA A 10 7.89 2.00 -1.86
C ALA A 10 8.40 0.65 -2.37
N GLY A 11 7.50 -0.29 -2.66
CA GLY A 11 7.87 -1.61 -3.18
C GLY A 11 6.72 -2.31 -3.89
N LEU A 12 7.05 -3.28 -4.74
CA LEU A 12 6.07 -4.07 -5.48
C LEU A 12 5.88 -5.43 -4.84
N TRP A 13 4.63 -5.81 -4.69
CA TRP A 13 4.25 -7.07 -4.10
C TRP A 13 3.48 -7.90 -5.11
N THR A 14 3.76 -9.21 -5.10
CA THR A 14 3.07 -10.17 -5.95
C THR A 14 2.47 -11.28 -5.10
N SER A 15 1.22 -11.63 -5.34
CA SER A 15 0.54 -12.70 -4.62
C SER A 15 -0.23 -13.59 -5.60
N PRO A 16 -0.10 -14.92 -5.51
CA PRO A 16 -0.92 -15.83 -6.29
C PRO A 16 -2.41 -15.67 -5.94
N MET A 17 -3.25 -15.76 -6.98
CA MET A 17 -4.70 -15.73 -6.88
C MET A 17 -5.30 -16.89 -7.67
N GLY A 18 -5.79 -17.89 -6.95
CA GLY A 18 -6.61 -18.97 -7.50
C GLY A 18 -6.00 -19.62 -8.75
N ARG A 19 -6.81 -19.79 -9.80
CA ARG A 19 -6.52 -20.51 -11.05
C ARG A 19 -5.39 -19.88 -11.89
N GLY A 20 -4.17 -19.84 -11.36
CA GLY A 20 -2.98 -19.32 -12.06
C GLY A 20 -2.92 -17.80 -12.21
N GLY A 21 -3.82 -17.05 -11.55
CA GLY A 21 -3.76 -15.60 -11.53
C GLY A 21 -2.65 -15.09 -10.61
N MET A 22 -2.06 -13.95 -10.95
CA MET A 22 -1.17 -13.20 -10.08
C MET A 22 -1.74 -11.81 -9.90
N ILE A 23 -1.74 -11.33 -8.66
CA ILE A 23 -2.08 -9.94 -8.39
C ILE A 23 -0.84 -9.20 -7.96
N HIS A 24 -0.78 -7.94 -8.38
CA HIS A 24 0.31 -7.04 -8.10
C HIS A 24 -0.21 -5.87 -7.27
N SER A 25 0.58 -5.42 -6.30
CA SER A 25 0.30 -4.18 -5.60
C SER A 25 1.56 -3.36 -5.41
N LEU A 26 1.41 -2.04 -5.51
CA LEU A 26 2.41 -1.10 -5.05
C LEU A 26 2.11 -0.75 -3.60
N GLU A 27 3.05 -1.01 -2.72
CA GLU A 27 2.98 -0.63 -1.31
C GLU A 27 3.71 0.70 -1.12
N LEU A 28 3.01 1.71 -0.61
CA LEU A 28 3.54 3.04 -0.32
C LEU A 28 3.49 3.27 1.19
N CYS A 29 4.65 3.41 1.82
CA CYS A 29 4.79 3.48 3.28
C CYS A 29 5.11 4.93 3.70
N PRO A 30 4.17 5.69 4.27
CA PRO A 30 4.39 7.09 4.66
C PRO A 30 5.32 7.25 5.86
N GLU A 31 6.12 8.32 5.90
CA GLU A 31 6.92 8.65 7.10
C GLU A 31 6.06 9.14 8.26
N GLY A 32 4.91 9.72 7.95
CA GLY A 32 4.01 10.35 8.92
C GLY A 32 2.63 9.69 9.02
N ALA A 33 1.72 10.38 9.69
CA ALA A 33 0.35 9.93 9.85
C ALA A 33 -0.38 9.77 8.50
N ILE A 34 -1.16 8.70 8.38
CA ILE A 34 -2.12 8.51 7.28
C ILE A 34 -3.46 9.09 7.69
N ASP A 35 -4.07 9.88 6.81
CA ASP A 35 -5.49 10.20 6.93
C ASP A 35 -6.31 8.98 6.52
N ARG A 36 -6.83 8.27 7.54
CA ARG A 36 -7.64 7.06 7.37
C ARG A 36 -9.08 7.36 6.91
N ASP A 37 -9.46 8.64 6.84
CA ASP A 37 -10.80 9.08 6.44
C ASP A 37 -10.79 9.83 5.11
N ASP A 38 -9.63 9.94 4.45
CA ASP A 38 -9.53 10.52 3.12
C ASP A 38 -10.50 9.78 2.19
N PRO A 39 -11.50 10.47 1.61
CA PRO A 39 -12.60 9.83 0.89
C PRO A 39 -12.15 9.02 -0.32
N LEU A 40 -10.96 9.33 -0.85
CA LEU A 40 -10.36 8.65 -2.00
C LEU A 40 -9.37 7.56 -1.57
N LEU A 41 -8.58 7.83 -0.52
CA LEU A 41 -7.45 6.97 -0.16
C LEU A 41 -7.75 5.93 0.91
N TRP A 42 -8.82 6.09 1.71
CA TRP A 42 -9.10 5.20 2.85
C TRP A 42 -9.19 3.72 2.44
N ARG A 43 -9.72 3.43 1.24
CA ARG A 43 -9.83 2.05 0.70
C ARG A 43 -8.47 1.42 0.39
N LEU A 44 -7.42 2.22 0.24
CA LEU A 44 -6.06 1.77 -0.02
C LEU A 44 -5.29 1.54 1.28
N VAL A 45 -5.77 2.06 2.42
CA VAL A 45 -5.07 1.94 3.70
C VAL A 45 -5.07 0.49 4.19
N ARG A 46 -3.90 0.01 4.63
CA ARG A 46 -3.70 -1.27 5.29
C ARG A 46 -2.99 -1.06 6.61
N ASP A 47 -3.46 -1.73 7.65
CA ASP A 47 -2.78 -1.84 8.96
C ASP A 47 -2.35 -3.29 9.13
N GLU A 48 -1.10 -3.58 8.77
CA GLU A 48 -0.51 -4.92 8.91
C GLU A 48 0.91 -4.77 9.45
N GLU A 49 1.59 -5.89 9.73
CA GLU A 49 2.99 -5.86 10.15
C GLU A 49 3.86 -5.07 9.15
N PRO A 50 4.85 -4.28 9.62
CA PRO A 50 5.76 -3.57 8.73
C PRO A 50 6.42 -4.49 7.72
N LEU A 51 6.61 -3.98 6.51
CA LEU A 51 7.18 -4.77 5.42
C LEU A 51 8.67 -5.09 5.63
N ARG A 52 9.36 -4.22 6.37
CA ARG A 52 10.73 -4.38 6.84
C ARG A 52 10.92 -3.57 8.12
N PRO A 53 11.97 -3.84 8.92
CA PRO A 53 12.32 -3.01 10.06
C PRO A 53 12.40 -1.52 9.69
N GLY A 54 11.82 -0.66 10.52
CA GLY A 54 11.82 0.79 10.34
C GLY A 54 10.74 1.36 9.41
N LEU A 55 9.89 0.53 8.79
CA LEU A 55 8.71 1.01 8.06
C LEU A 55 7.47 1.07 8.96
N PRO A 56 6.48 1.93 8.64
CA PRO A 56 5.21 1.95 9.33
C PRO A 56 4.39 0.68 9.07
N ARG A 57 3.52 0.33 10.03
CA ARG A 57 2.44 -0.65 9.83
C ARG A 57 1.41 -0.16 8.82
N LEU A 58 1.03 1.10 8.99
CA LEU A 58 0.10 1.82 8.15
C LEU A 58 0.73 2.18 6.82
N ARG A 59 0.07 1.78 5.75
CA ARG A 59 0.53 2.05 4.38
C ARG A 59 -0.62 2.07 3.39
N TYR A 60 -0.37 2.62 2.21
CA TYR A 60 -1.29 2.50 1.08
C TYR A 60 -0.90 1.33 0.21
N ARG A 61 -1.87 0.46 -0.09
CA ARG A 61 -1.76 -0.64 -1.05
C ARG A 61 -2.54 -0.27 -2.30
N VAL A 62 -1.83 -0.03 -3.39
CA VAL A 62 -2.42 0.29 -4.70
C VAL A 62 -2.43 -0.97 -5.56
N PRO A 63 -3.59 -1.58 -5.85
CA PRO A 63 -3.67 -2.71 -6.76
C PRO A 63 -3.23 -2.28 -8.16
N LEU A 64 -2.41 -3.11 -8.81
CA LEU A 64 -1.96 -2.91 -10.18
C LEU A 64 -2.55 -3.98 -11.09
N THR A 65 -2.87 -3.62 -12.31
CA THR A 65 -3.13 -4.60 -13.36
C THR A 65 -1.81 -5.19 -13.84
N SER A 66 -1.83 -6.43 -14.33
CA SER A 66 -0.60 -7.10 -14.80
C SER A 66 0.11 -6.31 -15.91
N GLY A 67 -0.65 -5.59 -16.76
CA GLY A 67 -0.11 -4.76 -17.83
C GLY A 67 0.64 -3.51 -17.35
N SER A 68 0.26 -2.92 -16.21
CA SER A 68 0.85 -1.67 -15.72
C SER A 68 2.06 -1.87 -14.81
N ARG A 69 2.37 -3.12 -14.40
CA ARG A 69 3.42 -3.43 -13.42
C ARG A 69 4.77 -2.83 -13.82
N HIS A 70 5.24 -3.12 -15.04
CA HIS A 70 6.58 -2.70 -15.48
C HIS A 70 6.72 -1.18 -15.54
N GLU A 71 5.71 -0.49 -16.06
CA GLU A 71 5.71 0.97 -16.15
C GLU A 71 5.72 1.64 -14.78
N VAL A 72 4.92 1.11 -13.83
CA VAL A 72 4.89 1.62 -12.46
C VAL A 72 6.23 1.42 -11.76
N VAL A 73 6.84 0.23 -11.88
CA VAL A 73 8.17 -0.03 -11.30
C VAL A 73 9.22 0.90 -11.91
N ALA A 74 9.20 1.08 -13.23
CA ALA A 74 10.11 1.99 -13.92
C ALA A 74 9.92 3.44 -13.44
N ALA A 75 8.68 3.89 -13.25
CA ALA A 75 8.39 5.22 -12.73
C ALA A 75 8.92 5.41 -11.31
N VAL A 76 8.70 4.45 -10.40
CA VAL A 76 9.22 4.53 -9.02
C VAL A 76 10.74 4.58 -9.01
N ARG A 77 11.39 3.72 -9.79
CA ARG A 77 12.87 3.70 -9.90
C ARG A 77 13.42 5.00 -10.50
N ARG A 78 12.70 5.63 -11.43
CA ARG A 78 13.11 6.91 -12.03
C ARG A 78 12.93 8.09 -11.09
N PHE A 79 11.77 8.20 -10.44
CA PHE A 79 11.39 9.40 -9.68
C PHE A 79 11.70 9.32 -8.18
N ALA A 80 11.80 8.11 -7.63
CA ALA A 80 12.01 7.88 -6.21
C ALA A 80 12.95 6.68 -5.93
N PRO A 81 14.14 6.62 -6.55
CA PRO A 81 15.03 5.45 -6.44
C PRO A 81 15.42 5.11 -5.00
N ARG A 82 15.60 6.13 -4.14
CA ARG A 82 16.00 5.95 -2.73
C ARG A 82 14.90 5.33 -1.85
N LEU A 83 13.64 5.39 -2.29
CA LEU A 83 12.50 4.83 -1.57
C LEU A 83 12.26 3.37 -1.95
N TRP A 84 12.77 2.95 -3.10
CA TRP A 84 12.51 1.63 -3.65
C TRP A 84 13.20 0.55 -2.84
N PHE A 85 12.41 -0.36 -2.25
CA PHE A 85 12.93 -1.47 -1.47
C PHE A 85 12.83 -2.83 -2.19
N GLY A 86 12.43 -2.83 -3.47
CA GLY A 86 12.42 -4.03 -4.30
C GLY A 86 11.05 -4.64 -4.51
N GLU A 87 11.09 -5.87 -5.01
CA GLU A 87 9.90 -6.68 -5.32
C GLU A 87 9.87 -7.87 -4.36
N SER A 88 8.69 -8.27 -3.91
CA SER A 88 8.54 -9.39 -2.98
C SER A 88 7.29 -10.20 -3.27
N GLU A 89 7.44 -11.53 -3.18
CA GLU A 89 6.30 -12.43 -3.25
C GLU A 89 5.64 -12.60 -1.88
N ARG A 90 4.32 -12.75 -1.88
CA ARG A 90 3.53 -13.06 -0.69
C ARG A 90 2.64 -14.26 -0.92
N ALA A 91 2.28 -14.89 0.20
CA ALA A 91 1.35 -16.00 0.23
C ALA A 91 0.04 -15.68 -0.53
N PRO A 92 -0.65 -16.70 -1.06
CA PRO A 92 -1.93 -16.50 -1.73
C PRO A 92 -2.95 -15.76 -0.86
N GLY A 93 -3.75 -14.88 -1.46
CA GLY A 93 -4.81 -14.13 -0.76
C GLY A 93 -4.32 -12.91 0.05
N HIS A 94 -3.06 -12.50 -0.13
CA HIS A 94 -2.45 -11.43 0.66
C HIS A 94 -2.94 -10.00 0.32
N ILE A 95 -3.90 -9.82 -0.59
CA ILE A 95 -4.43 -8.47 -0.90
C ILE A 95 -5.08 -7.77 0.30
N GLY A 96 -5.50 -8.55 1.31
CA GLY A 96 -6.03 -8.02 2.57
C GLY A 96 -7.28 -7.17 2.37
N ARG A 97 -7.83 -6.65 3.47
CA ARG A 97 -8.96 -5.71 3.45
C ARG A 97 -8.49 -4.32 3.86
N PRO A 98 -9.18 -3.25 3.45
CA PRO A 98 -8.92 -1.92 3.99
C PRO A 98 -8.99 -1.89 5.52
N ASP A 99 -8.31 -0.94 6.14
CA ASP A 99 -8.40 -0.65 7.58
C ASP A 99 -9.80 -0.06 7.94
N THR A 100 -10.83 -0.91 7.87
CA THR A 100 -12.21 -0.50 8.13
C THR A 100 -12.45 -0.19 9.61
N GLU A 101 -11.62 -0.73 10.50
CA GLU A 101 -11.70 -0.47 11.93
C GLU A 101 -11.15 0.92 12.26
N GLY A 102 -9.96 1.26 11.74
CA GLY A 102 -9.41 2.60 11.86
C GLY A 102 -10.32 3.68 11.27
N HIS A 103 -10.92 3.41 10.11
CA HIS A 103 -11.91 4.30 9.50
C HIS A 103 -13.18 4.46 10.37
N ARG A 104 -13.71 3.36 10.92
CA ARG A 104 -14.93 3.39 11.77
C ARG A 104 -14.71 4.09 13.12
N ARG A 105 -13.55 3.90 13.76
CA ARG A 105 -13.27 4.50 15.09
C ARG A 105 -13.33 6.03 15.08
N ARG A 106 -12.99 6.69 13.96
CA ARG A 106 -13.10 8.16 13.84
C ARG A 106 -14.44 8.64 13.33
N THR A 107 -15.01 7.97 12.33
CA THR A 107 -16.34 8.34 11.78
C THR A 107 -17.47 8.10 12.79
N GLY A 108 -17.36 7.06 13.63
CA GLY A 108 -18.29 6.76 14.72
C GLY A 108 -18.10 7.61 15.99
N GLY A 109 -17.00 8.34 16.12
CA GLY A 109 -16.74 9.27 17.23
C GLY A 109 -17.52 10.59 17.16
N ARG A 110 -18.50 10.69 16.25
CA ARG A 110 -19.30 11.89 15.98
C ARG A 110 -20.80 11.71 16.24
N ILE A 111 -21.18 10.81 17.15
CA ILE A 111 -22.53 10.76 17.71
C ILE A 111 -22.46 10.68 19.24
N ARG A 112 -22.17 11.83 19.86
CA ARG A 112 -22.95 12.52 20.91
C ARG A 112 -22.12 13.64 21.51
#